data_AF-A0A1D1VDH3-F1
#
_entry.id   AF-A0A1D1VDH3-F1
#
_cell.length_a   1.000
_cell.length_b   1.000
_cell.length_c   1.000
_cell.angle_alpha   90.00
_cell.angle_beta   90.00
_cell.angle_gamma   90.00
#
_symmetry.space_group_name_H-M   'P 1'
#
loop_
_entity.id
_entity.type
_entity.pdbx_description
1 polymer ?
#
loop_
_entity_poly.entity_id
_entity_poly.type
_entity_poly.pdbx_seq_one_letter_code
_entity_poly.pdbx_strand_id
1 'polypeptide(L)'
;MMEDTTMYAEGLHVTAKCIFQSSNINTKKVMENLTGYLNSDIEAQRAVAAASLSAMLESKKPEKPAAVTEIVGHLAAKNSDQSAIVNIHADSVIKVILSGLEDNSSAEGFTNIAPGSEYAEKIPMYLNLVIGYFRSESATLRANAALLAGNLLAQASNSANPDTVPSHVSPAVIHLLADKEPMVRLRAAEALGLMYQKASH
;
A
#
# COMPACT_ATOMS: atom_id res chain seq x y z
N MET A 1 -2.93 -10.67 -27.35
CA MET A 1 -2.02 -9.82 -26.56
C MET A 1 -2.66 -8.45 -26.56
N MET A 2 -3.04 -7.89 -25.41
CA MET A 2 -3.58 -6.51 -25.40
C MET A 2 -2.45 -5.55 -25.72
N GLU A 3 -2.71 -4.61 -26.63
CA GLU A 3 -1.69 -3.71 -27.19
C GLU A 3 -1.17 -2.69 -26.17
N ASP A 4 -1.93 -2.41 -25.12
CA ASP A 4 -1.51 -1.53 -24.01
C ASP A 4 -2.07 -2.02 -22.66
N THR A 5 -1.21 -2.71 -21.90
CA THR A 5 -1.49 -3.26 -20.57
C THR A 5 -1.89 -2.18 -19.56
N THR A 6 -1.30 -0.99 -19.67
CA THR A 6 -1.55 0.13 -18.75
C THR A 6 -2.91 0.75 -19.03
N MET A 7 -3.23 1.01 -20.30
CA MET A 7 -4.53 1.54 -20.70
C MET A 7 -5.67 0.59 -20.31
N TYR A 8 -5.46 -0.71 -20.44
CA TYR A 8 -6.44 -1.71 -19.99
C TYR A 8 -6.63 -1.71 -18.47
N ALA A 9 -5.54 -1.68 -17.70
CA ALA A 9 -5.60 -1.61 -16.24
C ALA A 9 -6.35 -0.35 -15.77
N GLU A 10 -6.08 0.81 -16.38
CA GLU A 10 -6.79 2.05 -16.09
C GLU A 10 -8.28 1.97 -16.44
N GLY A 11 -8.63 1.38 -17.59
CA GLY A 11 -10.02 1.18 -17.99
C GLY A 11 -10.81 0.31 -16.99
N LEU A 12 -10.21 -0.78 -16.52
CA LEU A 12 -10.79 -1.62 -15.47
C LEU A 12 -10.99 -0.83 -14.16
N HIS A 13 -9.97 -0.08 -13.74
CA HIS A 13 -9.99 0.70 -12.51
C HIS A 13 -11.06 1.79 -12.52
N VAL A 14 -11.16 2.57 -13.60
CA VAL A 14 -12.15 3.63 -13.75
C VAL A 14 -13.56 3.05 -13.71
N THR A 15 -13.79 1.95 -14.43
CA THR A 15 -15.10 1.26 -14.43
C THR A 15 -15.49 0.82 -13.02
N ALA A 16 -14.58 0.18 -12.29
CA ALA A 16 -14.81 -0.23 -10.92
C ALA A 16 -15.06 0.98 -9.99
N LYS A 17 -14.27 2.06 -10.13
CA LYS A 17 -14.41 3.28 -9.33
C LYS A 17 -15.78 3.92 -9.50
N CYS A 18 -16.28 4.02 -10.73
CA CYS A 18 -17.64 4.51 -10.99
C CYS A 18 -18.69 3.70 -10.23
N ILE A 19 -18.59 2.36 -10.25
CA ILE A 19 -19.51 1.46 -9.54
C ILE A 19 -19.52 1.75 -8.03
N PHE A 20 -18.34 1.90 -7.42
CA PHE A 20 -18.22 2.17 -5.98
C PHE A 20 -18.63 3.59 -5.57
N GLN A 21 -18.48 4.58 -6.46
CA GLN A 21 -18.92 5.95 -6.22
C GLN A 21 -20.43 6.13 -6.38
N SER A 22 -21.05 5.46 -7.35
CA SER A 22 -22.47 5.68 -7.69
C SER A 22 -23.47 4.92 -6.83
N SER A 23 -23.04 3.91 -6.08
CA SER A 23 -23.98 2.89 -5.58
C SER A 23 -23.88 2.65 -4.06
N ASN A 24 -25.02 2.34 -3.46
CA ASN A 24 -25.13 1.90 -2.07
C ASN A 24 -24.78 0.40 -2.00
N ILE A 25 -23.49 0.10 -2.12
CA ILE A 25 -22.97 -1.26 -2.26
C ILE A 25 -22.76 -1.89 -0.89
N ASN A 26 -23.20 -3.14 -0.74
CA ASN A 26 -22.79 -3.97 0.39
C ASN A 26 -21.31 -4.38 0.22
N THR A 27 -20.42 -3.53 0.71
CA THR A 27 -18.96 -3.67 0.58
C THR A 27 -18.45 -5.00 1.13
N LYS A 28 -19.01 -5.47 2.25
CA LYS A 28 -18.66 -6.77 2.85
C LYS A 28 -18.91 -7.93 1.87
N LYS A 29 -20.11 -7.99 1.30
CA LYS A 29 -20.48 -9.05 0.35
C LYS A 29 -19.66 -8.97 -0.95
N VAL A 30 -19.34 -7.75 -1.40
CA VAL A 30 -18.48 -7.58 -2.58
C VAL A 30 -17.07 -8.05 -2.29
N MET A 31 -16.48 -7.69 -1.14
CA MET A 31 -15.18 -8.21 -0.73
C MET A 31 -15.16 -9.74 -0.70
N GLU A 32 -16.07 -10.37 0.04
CA GLU A 32 -16.14 -11.84 0.18
C GLU A 32 -16.13 -12.56 -1.17
N ASN A 33 -16.82 -12.02 -2.17
CA ASN A 33 -16.85 -12.60 -3.52
C ASN A 33 -15.56 -12.32 -4.30
N LEU A 34 -15.03 -11.10 -4.26
CA LEU A 34 -13.86 -10.70 -5.05
C LEU A 34 -12.58 -11.36 -4.57
N THR A 35 -12.44 -11.58 -3.25
CA THR A 35 -11.22 -12.17 -2.68
C THR A 35 -10.93 -13.56 -3.23
N GLY A 36 -11.96 -14.38 -3.48
CA GLY A 36 -11.81 -15.70 -4.09
C GLY A 36 -11.21 -15.64 -5.51
N TYR A 37 -11.55 -14.60 -6.27
CA TYR A 37 -11.08 -14.45 -7.65
C TYR A 37 -9.63 -13.95 -7.76
N LEU A 38 -9.04 -13.39 -6.70
CA LEU A 38 -7.62 -13.02 -6.69
C LEU A 38 -6.68 -14.21 -6.86
N ASN A 39 -7.13 -15.42 -6.56
CA ASN A 39 -6.36 -16.65 -6.71
C ASN A 39 -6.83 -17.51 -7.90
N SER A 40 -7.66 -16.96 -8.79
CA SER A 40 -8.12 -17.69 -9.97
C SER A 40 -6.98 -18.00 -10.93
N ASP A 41 -7.04 -19.16 -11.60
CA ASP A 41 -6.13 -19.49 -12.70
C ASP A 41 -6.32 -18.54 -13.91
N ILE A 42 -7.48 -17.91 -14.02
CA ILE A 42 -7.83 -16.99 -15.10
C ILE A 42 -7.31 -15.58 -14.78
N GLU A 43 -6.34 -15.12 -15.57
CA GLU A 43 -5.76 -13.77 -15.45
C GLU A 43 -6.81 -12.66 -15.40
N ALA A 44 -7.78 -12.69 -16.32
CA ALA A 44 -8.81 -11.66 -16.40
C ALA A 44 -9.64 -11.56 -15.10
N GLN A 45 -9.88 -12.69 -14.42
CA GLN A 45 -10.60 -12.70 -13.14
C GLN A 45 -9.75 -12.10 -12.03
N ARG A 46 -8.46 -12.44 -11.96
CA ARG A 46 -7.52 -11.83 -11.01
C ARG A 46 -7.41 -10.33 -11.23
N ALA A 47 -7.29 -9.89 -12.48
CA ALA A 47 -7.17 -8.48 -12.85
C ALA A 47 -8.40 -7.67 -12.46
N VAL A 48 -9.60 -8.15 -12.79
CA VAL A 48 -10.87 -7.49 -12.41
C VAL A 48 -11.04 -7.46 -10.89
N ALA A 49 -10.70 -8.53 -10.18
CA ALA A 49 -10.76 -8.58 -8.73
C ALA A 49 -9.80 -7.56 -8.10
N ALA A 50 -8.55 -7.52 -8.55
CA ALA A 50 -7.55 -6.59 -8.06
C ALA A 50 -7.94 -5.12 -8.35
N ALA A 51 -8.40 -4.83 -9.57
CA ALA A 51 -8.87 -3.49 -9.95
C ALA A 51 -10.07 -3.05 -9.11
N SER A 52 -11.02 -3.96 -8.87
CA SER A 52 -12.22 -3.67 -8.08
C SER A 52 -11.90 -3.38 -6.63
N LEU A 53 -11.03 -4.19 -6.02
CA LEU A 53 -10.57 -4.00 -4.65
C LEU A 53 -9.71 -2.74 -4.50
N SER A 54 -8.89 -2.41 -5.50
CA SER A 54 -8.14 -1.16 -5.57
C SER A 54 -9.08 0.06 -5.61
N ALA A 55 -10.06 0.05 -6.51
CA ALA A 55 -11.04 1.11 -6.65
C ALA A 55 -11.93 1.29 -5.41
N MET A 56 -12.24 0.19 -4.70
CA MET A 56 -12.92 0.20 -3.41
C MET A 56 -12.16 1.03 -2.37
N LEU A 57 -10.85 0.78 -2.26
CA LEU A 57 -9.99 1.52 -1.34
C LEU A 57 -9.93 3.01 -1.67
N GLU A 58 -9.71 3.36 -2.95
CA GLU A 58 -9.69 4.77 -3.38
C GLU A 58 -11.03 5.49 -3.17
N SER A 59 -12.13 4.75 -3.23
CA SER A 59 -13.48 5.29 -3.01
C SER A 59 -13.86 5.36 -1.53
N LYS A 60 -12.92 5.09 -0.60
CA LYS A 60 -13.13 5.02 0.85
C LYS A 60 -14.25 4.03 1.25
N LYS A 61 -14.41 2.95 0.47
CA LYS A 61 -15.41 1.88 0.65
C LYS A 61 -14.67 0.54 0.65
N PRO A 62 -14.20 0.06 1.81
CA PRO A 62 -15.01 0.04 3.02
C PRO A 62 -14.66 1.15 4.02
N GLU A 63 -15.68 1.65 4.72
CA GLU A 63 -15.53 2.66 5.77
C GLU A 63 -14.88 2.09 7.04
N LYS A 64 -14.95 0.77 7.24
CA LYS A 64 -14.42 0.09 8.42
C LYS A 64 -12.92 -0.18 8.28
N PRO A 65 -12.07 0.27 9.22
CA PRO A 65 -10.61 0.07 9.15
C PRO A 65 -10.17 -1.40 9.04
N ALA A 66 -10.89 -2.32 9.70
CA ALA A 66 -10.59 -3.75 9.63
C ALA A 66 -10.74 -4.30 8.19
N ALA A 67 -11.77 -3.85 7.47
CA ALA A 67 -12.01 -4.27 6.09
C ALA A 67 -11.01 -3.62 5.12
N VAL A 68 -10.59 -2.38 5.37
CA VAL A 68 -9.50 -1.73 4.61
C VAL A 68 -8.20 -2.53 4.75
N THR A 69 -7.86 -2.88 5.99
CA THR A 69 -6.68 -3.70 6.34
C THR A 69 -6.69 -5.05 5.61
N GLU A 70 -7.86 -5.71 5.57
CA GLU A 70 -8.04 -6.98 4.89
C GLU A 70 -7.83 -6.87 3.38
N ILE A 71 -8.44 -5.89 2.72
CA ILE A 71 -8.25 -5.68 1.28
C ILE A 71 -6.79 -5.38 0.96
N VAL A 72 -6.16 -4.53 1.77
CA VAL A 72 -4.73 -4.20 1.66
C VAL A 72 -3.88 -5.46 1.74
N GLY A 73 -4.14 -6.35 2.70
CA GLY A 73 -3.43 -7.63 2.83
C GLY A 73 -3.59 -8.53 1.60
N HIS A 74 -4.80 -8.63 1.05
CA HIS A 74 -5.06 -9.44 -0.14
C HIS A 74 -4.37 -8.90 -1.40
N LEU A 75 -4.40 -7.58 -1.62
CA LEU A 75 -3.73 -6.93 -2.75
C LEU A 75 -2.20 -6.97 -2.59
N ALA A 76 -1.70 -6.78 -1.37
CA ALA A 76 -0.29 -6.91 -1.04
C ALA A 76 0.31 -8.26 -1.44
N ALA A 77 -0.43 -9.35 -1.17
CA ALA A 77 -0.04 -10.70 -1.56
C ALA A 77 0.02 -10.92 -3.09
N LYS A 78 -0.45 -9.95 -3.88
CA LYS A 78 -0.49 -10.00 -5.35
C LYS A 78 0.55 -9.12 -6.03
N ASN A 79 1.49 -8.53 -5.28
CA ASN A 79 2.56 -7.69 -5.83
C ASN A 79 3.58 -8.46 -6.70
N SER A 80 3.51 -9.79 -6.71
CA SER A 80 4.38 -10.70 -7.45
C SER A 80 3.56 -11.67 -8.32
N ASP A 81 2.36 -11.27 -8.76
CA ASP A 81 1.53 -12.07 -9.67
C ASP A 81 2.21 -12.19 -11.04
N GLN A 82 1.87 -13.26 -11.78
CA GLN A 82 2.35 -13.46 -13.16
C GLN A 82 1.79 -12.43 -14.12
N SER A 83 0.63 -11.83 -13.81
CA SER A 83 0.02 -10.78 -14.62
C SER A 83 0.51 -9.39 -14.22
N ALA A 84 1.06 -8.67 -15.18
CA ALA A 84 1.46 -7.27 -14.99
C ALA A 84 0.26 -6.37 -14.62
N ILE A 85 -0.95 -6.67 -15.11
CA ILE A 85 -2.17 -5.91 -14.80
C ILE A 85 -2.53 -6.07 -13.32
N VAL A 86 -2.43 -7.29 -12.80
CA VAL A 86 -2.70 -7.58 -11.38
C VAL A 86 -1.69 -6.85 -10.50
N ASN A 87 -0.41 -6.86 -10.86
CA ASN A 87 0.64 -6.15 -10.13
C ASN A 87 0.37 -4.63 -10.09
N ILE A 88 -0.04 -4.01 -11.20
CA ILE A 88 -0.40 -2.57 -11.22
C ILE A 88 -1.46 -2.22 -10.17
N HIS A 89 -2.47 -3.08 -9.98
CA HIS A 89 -3.51 -2.85 -8.98
C HIS A 89 -3.07 -3.24 -7.57
N ALA A 90 -2.21 -4.25 -7.40
CA ALA A 90 -1.59 -4.57 -6.12
C ALA A 90 -0.76 -3.38 -5.59
N ASP A 91 -0.05 -2.69 -6.50
CA ASP A 91 0.77 -1.52 -6.18
C ASP A 91 -0.06 -0.31 -5.67
N SER A 92 -1.36 -0.27 -5.98
CA SER A 92 -2.27 0.78 -5.50
C SER A 92 -2.42 0.81 -3.97
N VAL A 93 -2.10 -0.29 -3.29
CA VAL A 93 -2.05 -0.39 -1.83
C VAL A 93 -1.19 0.71 -1.23
N ILE A 94 -0.05 1.02 -1.86
CA ILE A 94 0.84 2.09 -1.39
C ILE A 94 0.15 3.45 -1.44
N LYS A 95 -0.60 3.73 -2.52
CA LYS A 95 -1.31 5.01 -2.68
C LYS A 95 -2.37 5.19 -1.60
N VAL A 96 -3.10 4.12 -1.27
CA VAL A 96 -4.13 4.14 -0.24
C VAL A 96 -3.51 4.33 1.14
N ILE A 97 -2.47 3.57 1.47
CA ILE A 97 -1.79 3.71 2.76
C ILE A 97 -1.22 5.12 2.91
N LEU A 98 -0.63 5.69 1.84
CA LEU A 98 -0.15 7.08 1.86
C LEU A 98 -1.26 8.11 2.00
N SER A 99 -2.38 7.99 1.27
CA SER A 99 -3.52 8.91 1.43
C SER A 99 -4.11 8.86 2.85
N GLY A 100 -4.11 7.68 3.47
CA GLY A 100 -4.47 7.52 4.88
C GLY A 100 -3.49 8.21 5.84
N LEU A 101 -2.20 8.31 5.50
CA LEU A 101 -1.22 9.04 6.29
C LEU A 101 -1.29 10.56 6.06
N GLU A 102 -1.59 11.02 4.84
CA GLU A 102 -1.69 12.44 4.48
C GLU A 102 -2.97 13.12 5.00
N ASP A 103 -4.11 12.41 5.02
CA ASP A 103 -5.38 12.90 5.58
C ASP A 103 -5.31 13.10 7.11
N ASN A 104 -4.24 12.65 7.80
CA ASN A 104 -4.02 12.81 9.24
C ASN A 104 -3.24 14.06 9.66
N SER A 105 -3.14 15.08 8.79
CA SER A 105 -2.64 16.40 9.19
C SER A 105 -3.52 17.10 10.24
N SER A 106 -4.73 16.60 10.50
CA SER A 106 -5.46 16.82 11.75
C SER A 106 -5.17 15.70 12.75
N ALA A 107 -4.01 15.80 13.41
CA ALA A 107 -3.53 15.25 14.70
C ALA A 107 -4.14 13.99 15.40
N GLU A 108 -5.24 13.35 15.00
CA GLU A 108 -5.96 12.39 15.87
C GLU A 108 -6.43 11.07 15.21
N GLY A 109 -6.16 10.79 13.93
CA GLY A 109 -6.77 9.63 13.24
C GLY A 109 -5.95 8.33 13.14
N PHE A 110 -4.61 8.37 13.15
CA PHE A 110 -3.74 7.18 13.23
C PHE A 110 -2.46 7.43 14.04
N THR A 111 -2.35 8.60 14.68
CA THR A 111 -1.18 9.02 15.47
C THR A 111 -1.28 8.65 16.95
N ASN A 112 -2.47 8.22 17.42
CA ASN A 112 -2.65 7.64 18.74
C ASN A 112 -2.88 6.13 18.63
N ILE A 113 -1.89 5.43 18.10
CA ILE A 113 -1.84 3.98 18.27
C ILE A 113 -1.32 3.73 19.68
N ALA A 114 -2.23 3.42 20.60
CA ALA A 114 -1.84 2.94 21.92
C ALA A 114 -0.80 1.81 21.74
N PRO A 115 0.34 1.86 22.46
CA PRO A 115 1.29 0.77 22.46
C PRO A 115 0.54 -0.53 22.79
N GLY A 116 0.44 -1.46 21.84
CA GLY A 116 -0.33 -2.70 21.98
C GLY A 116 -1.58 -2.86 21.10
N SER A 117 -1.82 -2.00 20.10
CA SER A 117 -2.87 -2.28 19.11
C SER A 117 -2.45 -3.34 18.07
N GLU A 118 -3.43 -4.08 17.54
CA GLU A 118 -3.28 -5.06 16.45
C GLU A 118 -2.58 -4.49 15.19
N TYR A 119 -2.56 -3.16 15.03
CA TYR A 119 -1.85 -2.49 13.93
C TYR A 119 -0.33 -2.46 14.14
N ALA A 120 0.12 -2.20 15.37
CA ALA A 120 1.55 -2.13 15.69
C ALA A 120 2.23 -3.48 15.43
N GLU A 121 1.54 -4.59 15.72
CA GLU A 121 1.99 -5.95 15.43
C GLU A 121 2.13 -6.24 13.93
N LYS A 122 1.40 -5.51 13.08
CA LYS A 122 1.42 -5.68 11.61
C LYS A 122 2.44 -4.79 10.90
N ILE A 123 3.07 -3.82 11.59
CA ILE A 123 4.07 -2.94 10.98
C ILE A 123 5.22 -3.72 10.30
N PRO A 124 5.81 -4.78 10.90
CA PRO A 124 6.86 -5.54 10.25
C PRO A 124 6.41 -6.19 8.92
N MET A 125 5.16 -6.67 8.87
CA MET A 125 4.56 -7.21 7.64
C MET A 125 4.44 -6.12 6.56
N TYR A 126 3.96 -4.92 6.94
CA TYR A 126 3.85 -3.80 6.00
C TYR A 126 5.22 -3.31 5.53
N LEU A 127 6.23 -3.27 6.40
CA LEU A 127 7.59 -2.89 6.02
C LEU A 127 8.17 -3.86 4.98
N ASN A 128 8.02 -5.16 5.18
CA ASN A 128 8.46 -6.18 4.22
C ASN A 128 7.74 -6.05 2.86
N LEU A 129 6.43 -5.77 2.89
CA LEU A 129 5.66 -5.50 1.67
C LEU A 129 6.20 -4.27 0.94
N VAL A 130 6.40 -3.18 1.66
CA VAL A 130 6.78 -1.88 1.11
C VAL A 130 8.17 -1.93 0.45
N ILE A 131 9.11 -2.68 1.04
CA ILE A 131 10.44 -2.90 0.45
C ILE A 131 10.35 -3.56 -0.93
N GLY A 132 9.38 -4.44 -1.17
CA GLY A 132 9.18 -5.07 -2.48
C GLY A 132 9.02 -4.02 -3.59
N TYR A 133 8.38 -2.89 -3.28
CA TYR A 133 8.12 -1.82 -4.24
C TYR A 133 9.32 -0.90 -4.50
N PHE A 134 10.43 -1.04 -3.76
CA PHE A 134 11.65 -0.27 -4.03
C PHE A 134 12.28 -0.62 -5.38
N ARG A 135 11.89 -1.76 -5.96
CA ARG A 135 12.33 -2.23 -7.28
C ARG A 135 11.27 -2.03 -8.37
N SER A 136 10.14 -1.40 -8.07
CA SER A 136 9.08 -1.14 -9.07
C SER A 136 9.63 -0.30 -10.21
N GLU A 137 9.21 -0.58 -11.45
CA GLU A 137 9.57 0.25 -12.60
C GLU A 137 9.01 1.68 -12.47
N SER A 138 7.89 1.84 -11.76
CA SER A 138 7.28 3.14 -11.50
C SER A 138 8.07 3.95 -10.48
N ALA A 139 8.57 5.10 -10.94
CA ALA A 139 9.24 6.09 -10.10
C ALA A 139 8.35 6.55 -8.94
N THR A 140 7.07 6.77 -9.21
CA THR A 140 6.08 7.20 -8.22
C THR A 140 5.90 6.15 -7.12
N LEU A 141 5.81 4.87 -7.49
CA LEU A 141 5.65 3.80 -6.51
C LEU A 141 6.90 3.62 -5.65
N ARG A 142 8.09 3.66 -6.24
CA ARG A 142 9.35 3.64 -5.47
C ARG A 142 9.43 4.79 -4.48
N ALA A 143 9.13 6.01 -4.92
CA ALA A 143 9.19 7.21 -4.08
C ALA A 143 8.19 7.13 -2.91
N ASN A 144 6.96 6.73 -3.22
CA ASN A 144 5.88 6.55 -2.27
C ASN A 144 6.18 5.45 -1.25
N ALA A 145 6.73 4.32 -1.71
CA ALA A 145 7.18 3.23 -0.86
C ALA A 145 8.28 3.70 0.10
N ALA A 146 9.25 4.48 -0.38
CA ALA A 146 10.33 5.01 0.46
C ALA A 146 9.77 5.83 1.63
N LEU A 147 8.87 6.78 1.34
CA LEU A 147 8.25 7.63 2.35
C LEU A 147 7.41 6.84 3.35
N LEU A 148 6.66 5.86 2.86
CA LEU A 148 5.85 4.98 3.71
C LEU A 148 6.74 4.14 4.64
N ALA A 149 7.83 3.57 4.13
CA ALA A 149 8.79 2.82 4.94
C ALA A 149 9.37 3.69 6.06
N GLY A 150 9.78 4.93 5.76
CA GLY A 150 10.27 5.87 6.78
C GLY A 150 9.24 6.16 7.87
N ASN A 151 7.98 6.39 7.50
CA ASN A 151 6.89 6.61 8.45
C ASN A 151 6.61 5.39 9.35
N LEU A 152 6.54 4.19 8.76
CA LEU A 152 6.29 2.95 9.47
C LEU A 152 7.45 2.61 10.42
N LEU A 153 8.70 2.79 9.97
CA LEU A 153 9.89 2.62 10.80
C LEU A 153 9.87 3.56 12.00
N ALA A 154 9.59 4.83 11.76
CA ALA A 154 9.54 5.83 12.82
C ALA A 154 8.42 5.57 13.83
N GLN A 155 7.32 4.93 13.42
CA GLN A 155 6.27 4.47 14.34
C GLN A 155 6.71 3.24 15.15
N ALA A 156 7.37 2.27 14.51
CA ALA A 156 7.80 1.05 15.18
C ALA A 156 8.91 1.31 16.21
N SER A 157 9.81 2.27 15.95
CA SER A 157 10.81 2.73 16.93
C SER A 157 10.19 3.32 18.20
N ASN A 158 8.97 3.86 18.11
CA ASN A 158 8.22 4.40 19.25
C ASN A 158 7.32 3.36 19.94
N SER A 159 7.29 2.12 19.43
CA SER A 159 6.51 1.03 20.02
C SER A 159 7.26 0.37 21.17
N ALA A 160 6.54 -0.31 22.06
CA ALA A 160 7.12 -1.01 23.22
C ALA A 160 8.09 -2.16 22.85
N ASN A 161 8.22 -2.51 21.56
CA ASN A 161 9.04 -3.63 21.10
C ASN A 161 9.87 -3.28 19.85
N PRO A 162 10.94 -2.49 20.01
CA PRO A 162 11.78 -1.99 18.90
C PRO A 162 12.52 -3.10 18.13
N ASP A 163 12.68 -4.29 18.71
CA ASP A 163 13.34 -5.45 18.07
C ASP A 163 12.50 -6.09 16.95
N THR A 164 11.24 -5.69 16.79
CA THR A 164 10.35 -6.19 15.72
C THR A 164 10.60 -5.52 14.36
N VAL A 165 11.40 -4.46 14.33
CA VAL A 165 11.70 -3.71 13.12
C VAL A 165 12.67 -4.49 12.23
N PRO A 166 12.33 -4.79 10.96
CA PRO A 166 13.25 -5.51 10.09
C PRO A 166 14.51 -4.67 9.81
N SER A 167 15.67 -5.15 10.28
CA SER A 167 16.96 -4.45 10.22
C SER A 167 17.43 -4.09 8.81
N HIS A 168 16.87 -4.75 7.79
CA HIS A 168 17.21 -4.56 6.39
C HIS A 168 16.46 -3.40 5.72
N VAL A 169 15.45 -2.81 6.36
CA VAL A 169 14.67 -1.71 5.74
C VAL A 169 15.48 -0.43 5.62
N SER A 170 16.18 -0.02 6.70
CA SER A 170 16.99 1.21 6.68
C SER A 170 18.07 1.19 5.59
N PRO A 171 18.88 0.11 5.44
CA PRO A 171 19.80 -0.02 4.31
C PRO A 171 19.13 0.02 2.93
N ALA A 172 17.91 -0.52 2.81
CA ALA A 172 17.14 -0.49 1.56
C ALA A 172 16.66 0.93 1.21
N VAL A 173 16.24 1.72 2.21
CA VAL A 173 15.88 3.14 2.01
C VAL A 173 17.12 3.96 1.63
N ILE A 174 18.28 3.70 2.27
CA ILE A 174 19.55 4.36 1.91
C ILE A 174 19.92 4.08 0.44
N HIS A 175 19.71 2.85 -0.05
CA HIS A 175 19.97 2.53 -1.45
C HIS A 175 19.13 3.37 -2.44
N LEU A 176 17.91 3.76 -2.06
CA LEU A 176 17.05 4.61 -2.91
C LEU A 176 17.57 6.04 -3.06
N LEU A 177 18.54 6.48 -2.25
CA LEU A 177 19.21 7.76 -2.48
C LEU A 177 20.06 7.77 -3.75
N ALA A 178 20.43 6.59 -4.27
CA ALA A 178 21.14 6.44 -5.54
C ALA A 178 20.19 6.21 -6.73
N ASP A 179 18.87 6.30 -6.54
CA ASP A 179 17.90 6.08 -7.60
C ASP A 179 18.08 7.08 -8.74
N LYS A 180 17.84 6.63 -9.99
CA LYS A 180 17.93 7.49 -11.19
C LYS A 180 16.91 8.64 -11.15
N GLU A 181 15.75 8.43 -10.53
CA GLU A 181 14.65 9.38 -10.50
C GLU A 181 14.77 10.37 -9.33
N PRO A 182 14.78 11.70 -9.57
CA PRO A 182 14.95 12.70 -8.52
C PRO A 182 13.92 12.64 -7.40
N MET A 183 12.65 12.35 -7.73
CA MET A 183 11.58 12.25 -6.76
C MET A 183 11.79 11.09 -5.78
N VAL A 184 12.33 9.96 -6.25
CA VAL A 184 12.63 8.81 -5.39
C VAL A 184 13.73 9.17 -4.39
N ARG A 185 14.78 9.84 -4.85
CA ARG A 185 15.87 10.32 -3.99
C ARG A 185 15.36 11.29 -2.91
N LEU A 186 14.50 12.23 -3.27
CA LEU A 186 13.90 13.18 -2.34
C LEU A 186 13.10 12.47 -1.25
N ARG A 187 12.17 11.57 -1.64
CA ARG A 187 11.33 10.84 -0.68
C ARG A 187 12.14 9.87 0.19
N ALA A 188 13.21 9.29 -0.33
CA ALA A 188 14.13 8.49 0.48
C ALA A 188 14.88 9.35 1.52
N ALA A 189 15.31 10.56 1.17
CA ALA A 189 15.91 11.49 2.12
C ALA A 189 14.91 11.94 3.20
N GLU A 190 13.66 12.25 2.81
CA GLU A 190 12.57 12.54 3.76
C GLU A 190 12.33 11.37 4.72
N ALA A 191 12.26 10.15 4.21
CA ALA A 191 12.08 8.93 5.00
C ALA A 191 13.17 8.77 6.06
N LEU A 192 14.44 8.99 5.70
CA LEU A 192 15.56 8.93 6.64
C LEU A 192 15.48 10.04 7.71
N GLY A 193 15.04 11.24 7.33
CA GLY A 193 14.79 12.33 8.27
C GLY A 193 13.73 11.98 9.32
N LEU A 194 12.62 11.35 8.90
CA LEU A 194 11.56 10.90 9.79
C LEU A 194 12.04 9.83 10.78
N MET A 195 12.86 8.90 10.32
CA MET A 195 13.47 7.87 11.16
C MET A 195 14.38 8.48 12.23
N TYR A 196 15.15 9.51 11.88
CA TYR A 196 16.08 10.15 12.83
C TYR A 196 15.36 11.04 13.84
N GLN A 197 14.40 11.87 13.41
CA GLN A 197 13.66 12.79 14.29
C GLN A 197 12.88 12.08 15.39
N LYS A 198 12.28 10.92 15.09
CA LYS A 198 11.46 10.19 16.07
C LYS A 198 12.26 9.24 16.95
N ALA A 199 13.49 8.88 16.58
CA ALA A 199 14.40 8.10 17.41
C ALA A 199 15.18 8.94 18.44
N SER A 200 15.12 10.28 18.36
CA SER A 200 15.88 11.21 19.20
C SER A 200 15.07 11.85 20.35
N HIS A 201 13.92 11.27 20.69
CA HIS A 201 13.09 11.59 21.85
C HIS A 201 12.78 10.32 22.66
#